data_AF-A0AAD6BP62-F1
#
_entry.id   AF-A0AAD6BP62-F1
#
_cell.length_a   1.000
_cell.length_b   1.000
_cell.length_c   1.000
_cell.angle_alpha   90.00
_cell.angle_beta   90.00
_cell.angle_gamma   90.00
#
_symmetry.space_group_name_H-M   'P 1'
#
loop_
_entity.id
_entity.type
_entity.pdbx_description
1 polymer ?
#
loop_
_entity_poly.entity_id
_entity_poly.type
_entity_poly.pdbx_seq_one_letter_code
_entity_poly.pdbx_strand_id
1 'polypeptide(L)'
;MIVAIPLSFATSWMLDVLGLRITLILGAWLNMFGALVRFLGTGIFINPAAQFPLVMFGQTLAAIAQPLVIFTPAKMAALWFPDNQRATANTIASMANPLGMLLASLLSPWMTQTAGDIPDLLLAYAVPACIICFLATVGLRSSSPPTPPSASAESSGSEPFVQGIKLLLKNRAYLVLMLCFGSGIAAFTCFSTLLEQILCVQGYSNEFAGLCGALFIVFGIVGAGALGLIVDKTKKFIEATKINLSLCAVACIAFSVVSLMPQQKVAVAVVCSLFGFFGFSIYPVVMELAVECTYPVGEATSSGLIFVSGQVQSFLYIVLLQALSKRLADSPLSTCGDAVLSWKVPMLVLGGLTCVFSCVFVLFFNTRYRRLEAEEQATYRTNTIKSSTPESTPSEGKETAD
;
A
#
# COMPACT_ATOMS: atom_id res chain seq x y z
N MET A 1 -6.28 -10.13 5.82
CA MET A 1 -6.50 -9.30 7.02
C MET A 1 -6.10 -10.03 8.31
N ILE A 2 -6.78 -11.11 8.70
CA ILE A 2 -6.56 -11.80 10.00
C ILE A 2 -5.13 -12.29 10.18
N VAL A 3 -4.58 -13.01 9.19
CA VAL A 3 -3.19 -13.52 9.23
C VAL A 3 -2.16 -12.40 9.08
N ALA A 4 -2.48 -11.38 8.28
CA ALA A 4 -1.55 -10.31 7.95
C ALA A 4 -1.19 -9.42 9.16
N ILE A 5 -2.12 -9.18 10.08
CA ILE A 5 -1.92 -8.30 11.25
C ILE A 5 -0.74 -8.76 12.14
N PRO A 6 -0.73 -9.98 12.71
CA PRO A 6 0.37 -10.44 13.56
C PRO A 6 1.68 -10.56 12.77
N LEU A 7 1.61 -11.00 11.51
CA LEU A 7 2.80 -11.16 10.67
C LEU A 7 3.40 -9.86 10.18
N SER A 8 2.64 -8.76 10.17
CA SER A 8 3.16 -7.45 9.80
C SER A 8 4.24 -6.99 10.78
N PHE A 9 4.07 -7.23 12.09
CA PHE A 9 5.09 -6.92 13.09
C PHE A 9 6.36 -7.74 12.87
N ALA A 10 6.21 -9.05 12.64
CA ALA A 10 7.33 -9.93 12.33
C ALA A 10 8.05 -9.49 11.05
N THR A 11 7.29 -9.11 10.03
CA THR A 11 7.83 -8.63 8.75
C THR A 11 8.62 -7.34 8.89
N SER A 12 8.09 -6.35 9.62
CA SER A 12 8.82 -5.10 9.87
C SER A 12 10.16 -5.36 10.57
N TRP A 13 10.16 -6.26 11.57
CA TRP A 13 11.39 -6.71 12.21
C TRP A 13 12.35 -7.42 11.23
N MET A 14 11.84 -8.33 10.40
CA MET A 14 12.66 -9.04 9.39
C MET A 14 13.27 -8.07 8.38
N LEU A 15 12.50 -7.10 7.89
CA LEU A 15 13.02 -6.09 6.97
C LEU A 15 14.11 -5.26 7.63
N ASP A 16 13.94 -4.86 8.88
CA ASP A 16 14.89 -4.03 9.63
C ASP A 16 16.16 -4.78 10.06
N VAL A 17 16.07 -6.07 10.41
CA VAL A 17 17.22 -6.86 10.90
C VAL A 17 17.87 -7.71 9.81
N LEU A 18 17.08 -8.41 8.99
CA LEU A 18 17.56 -9.35 7.96
C LEU A 18 17.78 -8.67 6.60
N GLY A 19 17.22 -7.46 6.42
CA GLY A 19 17.37 -6.66 5.21
C GLY A 19 16.42 -7.05 4.07
N LEU A 20 16.54 -6.30 2.97
CA LEU A 20 15.65 -6.40 1.81
C LEU A 20 15.72 -7.76 1.10
N ARG A 21 16.93 -8.29 0.87
CA ARG A 21 17.14 -9.51 0.07
C ARG A 21 16.44 -10.72 0.69
N ILE A 22 16.71 -10.99 1.96
CA ILE A 22 16.18 -12.18 2.65
C ILE A 22 14.64 -12.11 2.70
N THR A 23 14.09 -10.94 3.02
CA THR A 23 12.65 -10.73 3.12
C THR A 23 11.95 -10.92 1.78
N LEU A 24 12.47 -10.33 0.69
CA LEU A 24 11.88 -10.44 -0.65
C LEU A 24 11.96 -11.86 -1.21
N ILE A 25 13.09 -12.55 -1.02
CA ILE A 25 13.25 -13.95 -1.46
C ILE A 25 12.26 -14.83 -0.70
N LEU A 26 12.18 -14.70 0.63
CA LEU A 26 11.22 -15.47 1.43
C LEU A 26 9.77 -15.20 0.99
N GLY A 27 9.40 -13.94 0.77
CA GLY A 27 8.07 -13.57 0.28
C GLY A 27 7.75 -14.20 -1.08
N ALA A 28 8.72 -14.20 -2.00
CA ALA A 28 8.53 -14.80 -3.32
C ALA A 28 8.37 -16.34 -3.26
N TRP A 29 9.16 -17.02 -2.43
CA TRP A 29 9.04 -18.47 -2.21
C TRP A 29 7.70 -18.83 -1.57
N LEU A 30 7.29 -18.12 -0.53
CA LEU A 30 6.01 -18.35 0.15
C LEU A 30 4.81 -18.11 -0.79
N ASN A 31 4.87 -17.06 -1.62
CA ASN A 31 3.84 -16.79 -2.61
C ASN A 31 3.79 -17.87 -3.70
N MET A 32 4.95 -18.33 -4.18
CA MET A 32 5.04 -19.43 -5.15
C MET A 32 4.45 -20.72 -4.57
N PHE A 33 4.87 -21.13 -3.36
CA PHE A 33 4.31 -22.31 -2.71
C PHE A 33 2.82 -22.18 -2.47
N GLY A 34 2.35 -21.02 -2.01
CA GLY A 34 0.91 -20.76 -1.84
C GLY A 34 0.13 -20.92 -3.14
N ALA A 35 0.64 -20.39 -4.25
CA ALA A 35 0.00 -20.51 -5.57
C ALA A 35 0.01 -21.95 -6.10
N LEU A 36 1.13 -22.66 -5.97
CA LEU A 36 1.25 -24.07 -6.39
C LEU A 36 0.34 -24.99 -5.56
N VAL A 37 0.30 -24.80 -4.24
CA VAL A 37 -0.60 -25.57 -3.36
C VAL A 37 -2.07 -25.32 -3.71
N ARG A 38 -2.45 -24.07 -4.04
CA ARG A 38 -3.80 -23.77 -4.52
C ARG A 38 -4.13 -24.52 -5.80
N PHE A 39 -3.23 -24.51 -6.79
CA PHE A 39 -3.40 -25.24 -8.03
C PHE A 39 -3.52 -26.76 -7.80
N LEU A 40 -2.59 -27.35 -7.06
CA LEU A 40 -2.59 -28.78 -6.72
C LEU A 40 -3.83 -29.19 -5.93
N GLY A 41 -4.36 -28.30 -5.09
CA GLY A 41 -5.57 -28.51 -4.31
C GLY A 41 -6.85 -28.66 -5.16
N THR A 42 -6.81 -28.26 -6.42
CA THR A 42 -7.90 -28.47 -7.39
C THR A 42 -7.73 -29.71 -8.26
N GLY A 43 -6.68 -30.49 -8.04
CA GLY A 43 -6.39 -31.70 -8.81
C GLY A 43 -7.49 -32.77 -8.67
N ILE A 44 -7.80 -33.42 -9.79
CA ILE A 44 -8.83 -34.48 -9.90
C ILE A 44 -8.50 -35.69 -9.01
N PHE A 45 -7.21 -35.89 -8.67
CA PHE A 45 -6.73 -36.99 -7.83
C PHE A 45 -6.87 -36.74 -6.32
N ILE A 46 -7.29 -35.55 -5.91
CA ILE A 46 -7.45 -35.19 -4.49
C ILE A 46 -8.88 -35.50 -4.04
N ASN A 47 -9.01 -36.12 -2.87
CA ASN A 47 -10.31 -36.37 -2.25
C ASN A 47 -11.12 -35.06 -2.15
N PRO A 48 -12.38 -35.00 -2.62
CA PRO A 48 -13.22 -33.79 -2.56
C PRO A 48 -13.26 -33.13 -1.17
N ALA A 49 -13.23 -33.93 -0.10
CA ALA A 49 -13.22 -33.41 1.28
C ALA A 49 -11.91 -32.67 1.65
N ALA A 50 -10.79 -32.97 0.97
CA ALA A 50 -9.48 -32.37 1.21
C ALA A 50 -9.16 -31.19 0.29
N GLN A 51 -9.91 -30.98 -0.80
CA GLN A 51 -9.67 -29.90 -1.77
C GLN A 51 -9.77 -28.52 -1.12
N PHE A 52 -10.87 -28.24 -0.40
CA PHE A 52 -11.07 -26.93 0.24
C PHE A 52 -10.01 -26.61 1.31
N PRO A 53 -9.72 -27.50 2.29
CA PRO A 53 -8.64 -27.27 3.26
C PRO A 53 -7.28 -27.02 2.62
N LEU A 54 -6.95 -27.75 1.55
CA LEU A 54 -5.66 -27.62 0.86
C LEU A 54 -5.53 -26.28 0.12
N VAL A 55 -6.59 -25.86 -0.58
CA VAL A 55 -6.65 -24.53 -1.21
C VAL A 55 -6.54 -23.42 -0.16
N MET A 56 -7.22 -23.55 0.98
CA MET A 56 -7.15 -22.58 2.07
C MET A 56 -5.78 -22.53 2.73
N PHE A 57 -5.08 -23.66 2.83
CA PHE A 57 -3.69 -23.69 3.27
C PHE A 57 -2.78 -22.91 2.32
N GLY A 58 -2.91 -23.13 1.00
CA GLY A 58 -2.17 -22.36 0.00
C GLY A 58 -2.49 -20.85 0.04
N GLN A 59 -3.76 -20.49 0.23
CA GLN A 59 -4.17 -19.10 0.44
C GLN A 59 -3.56 -18.47 1.69
N THR A 60 -3.39 -19.25 2.76
CA THR A 60 -2.75 -18.81 3.99
C THR A 60 -1.26 -18.53 3.78
N LEU A 61 -0.55 -19.39 3.03
CA LEU A 61 0.86 -19.14 2.65
C LEU A 61 1.02 -17.86 1.82
N ALA A 62 0.14 -17.64 0.84
CA ALA A 62 0.14 -16.39 0.07
C ALA A 62 -0.18 -15.16 0.93
N ALA A 63 -1.09 -15.29 1.91
CA ALA A 63 -1.41 -14.22 2.85
C ALA A 63 -0.24 -13.88 3.79
N ILE A 64 0.59 -14.87 4.15
CA ILE A 64 1.84 -14.66 4.90
C ILE A 64 2.86 -13.90 4.05
N ALA A 65 2.92 -14.16 2.74
CA ALA A 65 3.84 -13.47 1.83
C ALA A 65 3.49 -11.99 1.62
N GLN A 66 2.21 -11.62 1.74
CA GLN A 66 1.74 -10.27 1.41
C GLN A 66 2.46 -9.14 2.20
N PRO A 67 2.56 -9.17 3.55
CA PRO A 67 3.29 -8.15 4.29
C PRO A 67 4.77 -8.01 3.87
N LEU A 68 5.45 -9.15 3.60
CA LEU A 68 6.87 -9.19 3.22
C LEU A 68 7.15 -8.35 1.96
N VAL A 69 6.18 -8.31 1.05
CA VAL A 69 6.28 -7.52 -0.18
C VAL A 69 5.80 -6.09 0.02
N ILE A 70 4.70 -5.88 0.75
CA ILE A 70 4.00 -4.58 0.79
C ILE A 70 4.77 -3.49 1.58
N PHE A 71 5.65 -3.87 2.50
CA PHE A 71 6.47 -2.92 3.27
C PHE A 71 7.82 -2.61 2.62
N THR A 72 8.16 -3.32 1.54
CA THR A 72 9.44 -3.17 0.84
C THR A 72 9.59 -1.83 0.08
N PRO A 73 8.58 -1.29 -0.62
CA PRO A 73 8.73 -0.10 -1.47
C PRO A 73 9.41 1.10 -0.79
N ALA A 74 8.95 1.48 0.41
CA ALA A 74 9.52 2.60 1.15
C ALA A 74 11.00 2.36 1.51
N LYS A 75 11.28 1.17 2.05
CA LYS A 75 12.65 0.77 2.43
C LYS A 75 13.60 0.69 1.23
N MET A 76 13.12 0.16 0.11
CA MET A 76 13.88 0.09 -1.13
C MET A 76 14.15 1.49 -1.67
N ALA A 77 13.15 2.36 -1.69
CA ALA A 77 13.29 3.72 -2.17
C ALA A 77 14.34 4.49 -1.37
N ALA A 78 14.38 4.33 -0.05
CA ALA A 78 15.36 5.06 0.74
C ALA A 78 16.78 4.49 0.69
N LEU A 79 16.93 3.17 0.56
CA LEU A 79 18.25 2.53 0.51
C LEU A 79 18.92 2.68 -0.86
N TRP A 80 18.16 2.71 -1.95
CA TRP A 80 18.70 2.63 -3.31
C TRP A 80 18.55 3.91 -4.13
N PHE A 81 17.67 4.85 -3.74
CA PHE A 81 17.42 6.06 -4.52
C PHE A 81 17.78 7.33 -3.75
N PRO A 82 18.32 8.35 -4.46
CA PRO A 82 18.60 9.66 -3.88
C PRO A 82 17.30 10.41 -3.53
N ASP A 83 17.41 11.43 -2.68
CA ASP A 83 16.27 12.14 -2.09
C ASP A 83 15.34 12.80 -3.14
N ASN A 84 15.85 13.13 -4.32
CA ASN A 84 15.09 13.74 -5.41
C ASN A 84 14.27 12.75 -6.26
N GLN A 85 14.52 11.44 -6.13
CA GLN A 85 13.82 10.38 -6.89
C GLN A 85 13.10 9.38 -5.97
N ARG A 86 13.23 9.55 -4.65
CA ARG A 86 12.72 8.61 -3.65
C ARG A 86 11.20 8.46 -3.70
N ALA A 87 10.41 9.55 -3.69
CA ALA A 87 8.96 9.41 -3.68
C ALA A 87 8.43 8.83 -4.99
N THR A 88 9.07 9.15 -6.12
CA THR A 88 8.78 8.55 -7.44
C THR A 88 9.09 7.05 -7.44
N ALA A 89 10.26 6.63 -6.94
CA ALA A 89 10.62 5.21 -6.85
C ALA A 89 9.67 4.43 -5.94
N ASN A 90 9.34 4.99 -4.77
CA ASN A 90 8.36 4.42 -3.85
C ASN A 90 6.97 4.31 -4.51
N THR A 91 6.55 5.35 -5.23
CA THR A 91 5.27 5.37 -5.96
C THR A 91 5.20 4.25 -7.00
N ILE A 92 6.22 4.11 -7.85
CA ILE A 92 6.25 3.06 -8.89
C ILE A 92 6.16 1.67 -8.26
N ALA A 93 6.97 1.40 -7.22
CA ALA A 93 6.98 0.11 -6.54
C ALA A 93 5.67 -0.18 -5.79
N SER A 94 5.12 0.84 -5.13
CA SER A 94 3.86 0.76 -4.39
C SER A 94 2.64 0.54 -5.30
N MET A 95 2.61 1.17 -6.48
CA MET A 95 1.51 1.08 -7.43
C MET A 95 1.48 -0.25 -8.22
N ALA A 96 2.55 -1.05 -8.16
CA ALA A 96 2.56 -2.39 -8.73
C ALA A 96 1.51 -3.32 -8.09
N ASN A 97 1.22 -3.16 -6.80
CA ASN A 97 0.24 -3.98 -6.10
C ASN A 97 -1.21 -3.72 -6.58
N PRO A 98 -1.71 -2.46 -6.58
CA PRO A 98 -2.99 -2.13 -7.19
C PRO A 98 -3.10 -2.54 -8.66
N LEU A 99 -2.04 -2.36 -9.44
CA LEU A 99 -2.02 -2.80 -10.83
C LEU A 99 -2.20 -4.33 -10.96
N GLY A 100 -1.54 -5.11 -10.10
CA GLY A 100 -1.73 -6.55 -10.03
C GLY A 100 -3.17 -6.94 -9.64
N MET A 101 -3.78 -6.22 -8.70
CA MET A 101 -5.20 -6.43 -8.34
C MET A 101 -6.13 -6.15 -9.53
N LEU A 102 -5.88 -5.07 -10.28
CA LEU A 102 -6.64 -4.76 -11.50
C LEU A 102 -6.54 -5.88 -12.52
N LEU A 103 -5.33 -6.33 -12.84
CA LEU A 103 -5.11 -7.42 -13.78
C LEU A 103 -5.79 -8.71 -13.33
N ALA A 104 -5.69 -9.07 -12.05
CA ALA A 104 -6.37 -10.24 -11.50
C ALA A 104 -7.90 -10.12 -11.55
N SER A 105 -8.44 -8.93 -11.27
CA SER A 105 -9.89 -8.67 -11.31
C SER A 105 -10.46 -8.76 -12.72
N LEU A 106 -9.67 -8.44 -13.76
CA LEU A 106 -10.07 -8.58 -15.16
C LEU A 106 -9.85 -10.00 -15.69
N LEU A 107 -8.74 -10.64 -15.30
CA LEU A 107 -8.36 -11.99 -15.75
C LEU A 107 -9.31 -13.05 -15.19
N SER A 108 -9.70 -12.93 -13.91
CA SER A 108 -10.57 -13.92 -13.25
C SER A 108 -11.87 -14.17 -14.01
N PRO A 109 -12.76 -13.17 -14.22
CA PRO A 109 -14.02 -13.39 -14.92
C PRO A 109 -13.83 -13.72 -16.41
N TRP A 110 -12.72 -13.30 -17.03
CA TRP A 110 -12.42 -13.65 -18.42
C TRP A 110 -12.09 -15.14 -18.57
N MET A 111 -11.35 -15.72 -17.62
CA MET A 111 -10.96 -17.14 -17.66
C MET A 111 -11.99 -18.07 -17.02
N THR A 112 -12.71 -17.64 -15.98
CA THR A 112 -13.65 -18.52 -15.26
C THR A 112 -15.10 -18.19 -15.58
N GLN A 113 -15.67 -18.95 -16.51
CA GLN A 113 -17.11 -18.89 -16.81
C GLN A 113 -17.85 -20.04 -16.13
N THR A 114 -17.16 -21.16 -15.90
CA THR A 114 -17.69 -22.36 -15.24
C THR A 114 -16.75 -22.82 -14.12
N ALA A 115 -17.27 -23.56 -13.14
CA ALA A 115 -16.46 -24.12 -12.04
C ALA A 115 -15.31 -25.03 -12.52
N GLY A 116 -15.41 -25.59 -13.73
CA GLY A 116 -14.35 -26.40 -14.35
C GLY A 116 -13.10 -25.60 -14.76
N ASP A 117 -13.21 -24.27 -14.88
CA ASP A 117 -12.12 -23.40 -15.34
C ASP A 117 -11.22 -22.91 -14.19
N ILE A 118 -11.61 -23.19 -12.94
CA ILE A 118 -10.89 -22.76 -11.74
C ILE A 118 -9.42 -23.26 -11.72
N PRO A 119 -9.10 -24.52 -12.07
CA PRO A 119 -7.73 -25.00 -12.13
C PRO A 119 -6.86 -24.19 -13.10
N ASP A 120 -7.40 -23.84 -14.28
CA ASP A 120 -6.68 -23.06 -15.29
C ASP A 120 -6.42 -21.63 -14.82
N LEU A 121 -7.37 -21.01 -14.13
CA LEU A 121 -7.16 -19.70 -13.49
C LEU A 121 -6.06 -19.76 -12.42
N LEU A 122 -6.07 -20.80 -11.57
CA LEU A 122 -5.04 -20.97 -10.54
C LEU A 122 -3.66 -21.22 -11.15
N LEU A 123 -3.59 -21.94 -12.27
CA LEU A 123 -2.36 -22.12 -13.03
C LEU A 123 -1.87 -20.79 -13.60
N ALA A 124 -2.78 -19.98 -14.17
CA ALA A 124 -2.46 -18.65 -14.69
C ALA A 124 -1.90 -17.71 -13.61
N TYR A 125 -2.31 -17.86 -12.35
CA TYR A 125 -1.70 -17.15 -11.22
C TYR A 125 -0.40 -17.78 -10.70
N ALA A 126 -0.26 -19.10 -10.78
CA ALA A 126 0.93 -19.80 -10.33
C ALA A 126 2.15 -19.54 -11.24
N VAL A 127 1.95 -19.44 -12.56
CA VAL A 127 3.04 -19.25 -13.52
C VAL A 127 3.83 -17.95 -13.25
N PRO A 128 3.21 -16.76 -13.13
CA PRO A 128 3.93 -15.53 -12.74
C PRO A 128 4.60 -15.64 -11.37
N ALA A 129 3.97 -16.31 -10.40
CA ALA A 129 4.55 -16.49 -9.07
C ALA A 129 5.86 -17.30 -9.11
N CYS A 130 5.90 -18.38 -9.92
CA CYS A 130 7.10 -19.18 -10.14
C CYS A 130 8.20 -18.36 -10.84
N ILE A 131 7.86 -17.60 -11.88
CA ILE A 131 8.82 -16.76 -12.60
C ILE A 131 9.41 -15.70 -11.67
N ILE A 132 8.57 -15.01 -10.89
CA ILE A 132 9.02 -13.99 -9.94
C ILE A 132 9.89 -14.61 -8.85
N CYS A 133 9.55 -15.81 -8.35
CA CYS A 133 10.38 -16.51 -7.37
C CYS A 133 11.77 -16.85 -7.92
N PHE A 134 11.83 -17.32 -9.17
CA PHE A 134 13.10 -17.56 -9.85
C PHE A 134 13.91 -16.27 -10.03
N LEU A 135 13.28 -15.20 -10.56
CA LEU A 135 13.92 -13.90 -10.77
C LEU A 135 14.39 -13.27 -9.45
N ALA A 136 13.60 -13.36 -8.38
CA ALA A 136 13.99 -12.87 -7.07
C ALA A 136 15.20 -13.65 -6.51
N THR A 137 15.21 -14.98 -6.66
CA THR A 137 16.30 -15.83 -6.17
C THR A 137 17.62 -15.60 -6.91
N VAL A 138 17.57 -15.42 -8.23
CA VAL A 138 18.76 -15.23 -9.07
C VAL A 138 19.20 -13.76 -9.16
N GLY A 139 18.23 -12.84 -9.20
CA GLY A 139 18.45 -11.41 -9.44
C GLY A 139 18.79 -10.60 -8.20
N LEU A 140 18.24 -10.93 -7.02
CA LEU A 140 18.52 -10.18 -5.78
C LEU A 140 19.83 -10.67 -5.15
N ARG A 141 20.94 -10.02 -5.51
CA ARG A 141 22.28 -10.36 -5.02
C ARG A 141 22.71 -9.62 -3.75
N SER A 142 22.22 -8.40 -3.52
CA SER A 142 22.58 -7.59 -2.36
C SER A 142 21.35 -6.93 -1.71
N SER A 143 21.38 -6.78 -0.37
CA SER A 143 20.36 -6.07 0.40
C SER A 143 20.55 -4.54 0.37
N SER A 144 21.77 -4.08 0.13
CA SER A 144 22.15 -2.66 0.12
C SER A 144 23.08 -2.37 -1.06
N PRO A 145 23.05 -1.15 -1.61
CA PRO A 145 23.99 -0.78 -2.66
C PRO A 145 25.43 -0.77 -2.12
N PRO A 146 26.45 -1.04 -2.98
CA PRO A 146 27.87 -1.01 -2.58
C PRO A 146 28.34 0.37 -2.11
N THR A 147 27.66 1.44 -2.55
CA THR A 147 27.90 2.82 -2.16
C THR A 147 26.57 3.44 -1.70
N PRO A 148 26.48 3.99 -0.47
CA PRO A 148 25.24 4.57 0.03
C PRO A 148 24.85 5.81 -0.79
N PRO A 149 23.58 5.92 -1.25
CA PRO A 149 23.15 7.04 -2.09
C PRO A 149 22.85 8.33 -1.32
N SER A 150 22.76 8.29 0.01
CA SER A 150 22.51 9.46 0.87
C SER A 150 23.19 9.33 2.24
N ALA A 151 23.42 10.46 2.91
CA ALA A 151 24.02 10.49 4.25
C ALA A 151 23.16 9.77 5.31
N SER A 152 21.84 9.77 5.14
CA SER A 152 20.90 9.02 5.99
C SER A 152 20.95 7.51 5.73
N ALA A 153 21.40 7.06 4.55
CA ALA A 153 21.76 5.66 4.30
C ALA A 153 23.14 5.31 4.90
N GLU A 154 24.03 6.28 5.04
CA GLU A 154 25.37 6.11 5.63
C GLU A 154 25.33 6.06 7.17
N SER A 155 24.42 6.81 7.81
CA SER A 155 24.12 6.73 9.25
C SER A 155 23.23 5.53 9.61
N SER A 156 23.63 4.33 9.18
CA SER A 156 22.94 3.03 9.31
C SER A 156 22.79 2.53 10.75
N GLY A 157 22.11 3.29 11.61
CA GLY A 157 21.73 2.88 12.95
C GLY A 157 20.27 3.22 13.20
N SER A 158 19.34 2.59 12.48
CA SER A 158 17.94 2.65 12.88
C SER A 158 17.84 2.12 14.31
N GLU A 159 17.09 2.82 15.16
CA GLU A 159 16.85 2.38 16.53
C GLU A 159 16.34 0.92 16.54
N PRO A 160 16.77 0.09 17.51
CA PRO A 160 16.36 -1.30 17.58
C PRO A 160 14.83 -1.40 17.59
N PHE A 161 14.28 -2.38 16.88
CA PHE A 161 12.86 -2.49 16.55
C PHE A 161 11.89 -2.16 17.71
N VAL A 162 12.11 -2.75 18.88
CA VAL A 162 11.24 -2.54 20.07
C VAL A 162 11.32 -1.10 20.58
N GLN A 163 12.51 -0.51 20.57
CA GLN A 163 12.73 0.89 20.94
C GLN A 163 12.11 1.82 19.90
N GLY A 164 12.21 1.47 18.61
CA GLY A 164 11.52 2.12 17.52
C GLY A 164 10.01 2.18 17.74
N ILE A 165 9.36 1.03 18.00
CA ILE A 165 7.92 0.97 18.31
C ILE A 165 7.57 1.87 19.50
N LYS A 166 8.36 1.83 20.59
CA LYS A 166 8.12 2.67 21.77
C LYS A 166 8.22 4.17 21.43
N LEU A 167 9.15 4.56 20.57
CA LEU A 167 9.32 5.94 20.12
C LEU A 167 8.14 6.38 19.24
N LEU A 168 7.69 5.51 18.33
CA LEU A 168 6.51 5.74 17.48
C LEU A 168 5.25 5.95 18.32
N LEU A 169 4.99 5.07 19.29
CA LEU A 169 3.81 5.15 20.15
C LEU A 169 3.82 6.36 21.10
N LYS A 170 4.99 6.96 21.34
CA LYS A 170 5.11 8.20 22.13
C LYS A 170 4.92 9.46 21.27
N ASN A 171 5.10 9.36 19.95
CA ASN A 171 5.01 10.49 19.04
C ASN A 171 3.53 10.76 18.66
N ARG A 172 2.94 11.80 19.27
CA ARG A 172 1.53 12.17 19.06
C ARG A 172 1.19 12.41 17.59
N ALA A 173 2.08 13.06 16.84
CA ALA A 173 1.79 13.37 15.45
C ALA A 173 1.82 12.12 14.55
N TYR A 174 2.73 11.18 14.84
CA TYR A 174 2.74 9.89 14.18
C TYR A 174 1.48 9.06 14.53
N LEU A 175 0.99 9.09 15.77
CA LEU A 175 -0.26 8.42 16.13
C LEU A 175 -1.46 8.99 15.35
N VAL A 176 -1.53 10.30 15.15
CA VAL A 176 -2.56 10.94 14.31
C VAL A 176 -2.43 10.48 12.85
N LEU A 177 -1.21 10.47 12.29
CA LEU A 177 -0.95 9.98 10.93
C LEU A 177 -1.38 8.52 10.76
N MET A 178 -0.95 7.66 11.68
CA MET A 178 -1.25 6.23 11.70
C MET A 178 -2.76 5.99 11.73
N LEU A 179 -3.49 6.68 12.61
CA LEU A 179 -4.93 6.50 12.76
C LEU A 179 -5.70 7.03 11.54
N CYS A 180 -5.37 8.23 11.06
CA CYS A 180 -6.10 8.87 9.96
C CYS A 180 -5.83 8.18 8.63
N PHE A 181 -4.57 7.84 8.33
CA PHE A 181 -4.27 7.14 7.09
C PHE A 181 -4.66 5.66 7.13
N GLY A 182 -4.56 5.03 8.31
CA GLY A 182 -5.20 3.73 8.53
C GLY A 182 -6.69 3.74 8.12
N SER A 183 -7.38 4.85 8.39
CA SER A 183 -8.80 4.97 8.04
C SER A 183 -9.02 5.11 6.53
N GLY A 184 -8.07 5.74 5.84
CA GLY A 184 -8.03 5.79 4.38
C GLY A 184 -7.84 4.41 3.76
N ILE A 185 -6.88 3.61 4.26
CA ILE A 185 -6.70 2.20 3.86
C ILE A 185 -7.98 1.40 4.13
N ALA A 186 -8.63 1.65 5.27
CA ALA A 186 -9.85 0.97 5.64
C ALA A 186 -11.01 1.28 4.70
N ALA A 187 -11.22 2.56 4.40
CA ALA A 187 -12.25 3.02 3.47
C ALA A 187 -12.02 2.48 2.06
N PHE A 188 -10.76 2.50 1.60
CA PHE A 188 -10.34 1.91 0.33
C PHE A 188 -10.68 0.42 0.24
N THR A 189 -10.33 -0.34 1.28
CA THR A 189 -10.55 -1.79 1.33
C THR A 189 -12.04 -2.12 1.35
N CYS A 190 -12.83 -1.34 2.11
CA CYS A 190 -14.28 -1.50 2.15
C CYS A 190 -14.93 -1.21 0.80
N PHE A 191 -14.53 -0.11 0.16
CA PHE A 191 -15.01 0.24 -1.17
C PHE A 191 -14.71 -0.88 -2.17
N SER A 192 -13.46 -1.34 -2.24
CA SER A 192 -13.06 -2.40 -3.17
C SER A 192 -13.77 -3.73 -2.92
N THR A 193 -14.05 -4.06 -1.65
CA THR A 193 -14.69 -5.33 -1.27
C THR A 193 -16.21 -5.31 -1.51
N LEU A 194 -16.86 -4.15 -1.34
CA LEU A 194 -18.32 -4.04 -1.31
C LEU A 194 -18.90 -3.35 -2.55
N LEU A 195 -18.07 -2.86 -3.48
CA LEU A 195 -18.50 -2.07 -4.64
C LEU A 195 -19.60 -2.76 -5.45
N GLU A 196 -19.42 -4.05 -5.76
CA GLU A 196 -20.41 -4.83 -6.52
C GLU A 196 -21.74 -4.90 -5.77
N GLN A 197 -21.70 -5.20 -4.47
CA GLN A 197 -22.90 -5.30 -3.62
C GLN A 197 -23.63 -3.95 -3.52
N ILE A 198 -22.90 -2.83 -3.51
CA ILE A 198 -23.47 -1.48 -3.42
C ILE A 198 -24.21 -1.12 -4.71
N LEU A 199 -23.57 -1.33 -5.87
CA LEU A 199 -24.10 -0.90 -7.17
C LEU A 199 -25.23 -1.81 -7.68
N CYS A 200 -25.13 -3.09 -7.38
CA CYS A 200 -26.09 -4.10 -7.79
C CYS A 200 -27.53 -3.82 -7.26
N VAL A 201 -27.67 -3.23 -6.07
CA VAL A 201 -28.97 -2.92 -5.46
C VAL A 201 -29.74 -1.84 -6.23
N GLN A 202 -29.02 -1.00 -6.98
CA GLN A 202 -29.58 0.06 -7.82
C GLN A 202 -29.85 -0.40 -9.27
N GLY A 203 -29.62 -1.68 -9.57
CA GLY A 203 -29.82 -2.24 -10.91
C GLY A 203 -28.67 -2.02 -11.88
N TYR A 204 -27.48 -1.70 -11.38
CA TYR A 204 -26.27 -1.71 -12.20
C TYR A 204 -25.82 -3.15 -12.47
N SER A 205 -25.35 -3.42 -13.69
CA SER A 205 -24.78 -4.71 -14.06
C SER A 205 -23.46 -4.98 -13.34
N ASN A 206 -23.14 -6.26 -13.09
CA ASN A 206 -21.85 -6.66 -12.53
C ASN A 206 -20.67 -6.20 -13.40
N GLU A 207 -20.82 -6.22 -14.73
CA GLU A 207 -19.83 -5.67 -15.67
C GLU A 207 -19.54 -4.19 -15.42
N PHE A 208 -20.59 -3.39 -15.13
CA PHE A 208 -20.42 -1.96 -14.88
C PHE A 208 -19.79 -1.70 -13.51
N ALA A 209 -20.13 -2.50 -12.49
CA ALA A 209 -19.46 -2.44 -11.20
C ALA A 209 -17.96 -2.80 -11.32
N GLY A 210 -17.64 -3.84 -12.09
CA GLY A 210 -16.25 -4.20 -12.44
C GLY A 210 -15.53 -3.07 -13.16
N LEU A 211 -16.17 -2.41 -14.14
CA LEU A 211 -15.61 -1.23 -14.80
C LEU A 211 -15.35 -0.08 -13.82
N CYS A 212 -16.27 0.20 -12.89
CA CYS A 212 -16.07 1.22 -11.86
C CYS A 212 -14.88 0.90 -10.95
N GLY A 213 -14.73 -0.36 -10.54
CA GLY A 213 -13.57 -0.83 -9.77
C GLY A 213 -12.27 -0.70 -10.57
N ALA A 214 -12.31 -1.00 -11.87
CA ALA A 214 -11.16 -0.83 -12.75
C ALA A 214 -10.75 0.64 -12.91
N LEU A 215 -11.71 1.54 -13.18
CA LEU A 215 -11.47 2.97 -13.28
C LEU A 215 -10.91 3.55 -11.98
N PHE A 216 -11.44 3.12 -10.84
CA PHE A 216 -10.95 3.50 -9.52
C PHE A 216 -9.46 3.16 -9.34
N ILE A 217 -9.00 1.98 -9.79
CA ILE A 217 -7.58 1.62 -9.73
C ILE A 217 -6.75 2.41 -10.75
N VAL A 218 -7.19 2.49 -12.01
CA VAL A 218 -6.45 3.16 -13.09
C VAL A 218 -6.22 4.64 -12.76
N PHE A 219 -7.27 5.37 -12.42
CA PHE A 219 -7.15 6.78 -12.04
C PHE A 219 -6.37 6.95 -10.73
N GLY A 220 -6.43 5.96 -9.83
CA GLY A 220 -5.61 5.93 -8.64
C GLY A 220 -4.10 5.86 -8.92
N ILE A 221 -3.69 5.00 -9.84
CA ILE A 221 -2.28 4.90 -10.27
C ILE A 221 -1.83 6.21 -10.92
N VAL A 222 -2.67 6.80 -11.79
CA VAL A 222 -2.39 8.10 -12.43
C VAL A 222 -2.25 9.21 -11.37
N GLY A 223 -3.15 9.25 -10.38
CA GLY A 223 -3.11 10.21 -9.28
C GLY A 223 -1.86 10.05 -8.41
N ALA A 224 -1.46 8.81 -8.11
CA ALA A 224 -0.23 8.54 -7.36
C ALA A 224 1.02 8.99 -8.11
N GLY A 225 1.11 8.71 -9.41
CA GLY A 225 2.21 9.21 -10.25
C GLY A 225 2.27 10.75 -10.26
N ALA A 226 1.13 11.41 -10.49
CA ALA A 226 1.07 12.87 -10.52
C ALA A 226 1.46 13.49 -9.16
N LEU A 227 0.87 13.01 -8.06
CA LEU A 227 1.15 13.55 -6.73
C LEU A 227 2.58 13.25 -6.28
N GLY A 228 3.10 12.05 -6.56
CA GLY A 228 4.48 11.67 -6.26
C GLY A 228 5.49 12.60 -6.93
N LEU A 229 5.32 12.90 -8.23
CA LEU A 229 6.18 13.83 -8.96
C LEU A 229 6.09 15.27 -8.45
N ILE A 230 4.89 15.73 -8.10
CA ILE A 230 4.68 17.07 -7.54
C ILE A 230 5.38 17.19 -6.19
N VAL A 231 5.25 16.18 -5.32
CA VAL A 231 5.83 16.19 -3.98
C VAL A 231 7.35 16.05 -4.03
N ASP A 232 7.91 15.25 -4.94
CA ASP A 232 9.36 15.17 -5.14
C ASP A 232 9.98 16.51 -5.51
N LYS A 233 9.29 17.32 -6.33
CA LYS A 233 9.74 18.67 -6.73
C LYS A 233 9.48 19.74 -5.66
N THR A 234 8.32 19.71 -5.03
CA THR A 234 7.90 20.77 -4.09
C THR A 234 8.42 20.56 -2.68
N LYS A 235 8.77 19.32 -2.30
CA LYS A 235 9.15 18.90 -0.93
C LYS A 235 8.09 19.25 0.14
N LYS A 236 6.85 19.52 -0.28
CA LYS A 236 5.74 19.92 0.59
C LYS A 236 4.81 18.74 0.91
N PHE A 237 5.36 17.73 1.58
CA PHE A 237 4.64 16.48 1.90
C PHE A 237 3.39 16.71 2.75
N ILE A 238 3.46 17.59 3.76
CA ILE A 238 2.34 17.84 4.69
C ILE A 238 1.17 18.52 3.98
N GLU A 239 1.43 19.61 3.26
CA GLU A 239 0.40 20.39 2.55
C GLU A 239 -0.30 19.54 1.49
N ALA A 240 0.48 18.80 0.68
CA ALA A 240 -0.04 17.91 -0.34
C ALA A 240 -0.93 16.81 0.26
N THR A 241 -0.50 16.19 1.36
CA THR A 241 -1.27 15.15 2.06
C THR A 241 -2.59 15.70 2.60
N LYS A 242 -2.57 16.89 3.23
CA LYS A 242 -3.79 17.53 3.77
C LYS A 242 -4.82 17.82 2.67
N ILE A 243 -4.39 18.48 1.59
CA ILE A 243 -5.27 18.82 0.46
C ILE A 243 -5.85 17.55 -0.16
N ASN A 244 -5.00 16.56 -0.44
CA ASN A 244 -5.40 15.34 -1.10
C ASN A 244 -6.36 14.49 -0.24
N LEU A 245 -6.15 14.43 1.08
CA LEU A 245 -7.04 13.75 2.01
C LEU A 245 -8.42 14.43 2.07
N SER A 246 -8.47 15.76 2.07
CA SER A 246 -9.73 16.51 2.00
C SER A 246 -10.48 16.26 0.69
N LEU A 247 -9.79 16.26 -0.45
CA LEU A 247 -10.40 15.94 -1.75
C LEU A 247 -10.89 14.49 -1.82
N CYS A 248 -10.16 13.55 -1.22
CA CYS A 248 -10.57 12.16 -1.09
C CYS A 248 -11.88 12.02 -0.28
N ALA A 249 -12.00 12.73 0.85
CA ALA A 249 -13.24 12.73 1.65
C ALA A 249 -14.43 13.31 0.86
N VAL A 250 -14.23 14.40 0.12
CA VAL A 250 -15.28 14.97 -0.74
C VAL A 250 -15.69 13.98 -1.83
N ALA A 251 -14.73 13.30 -2.47
CA ALA A 251 -15.02 12.29 -3.47
C ALA A 251 -15.75 11.07 -2.88
N CYS A 252 -15.41 10.66 -1.66
CA CYS A 252 -16.10 9.59 -0.94
C CYS A 252 -17.56 9.96 -0.65
N ILE A 253 -17.81 11.17 -0.13
CA ILE A 253 -19.17 11.67 0.12
C ILE A 253 -19.96 11.77 -1.20
N ALA A 254 -19.33 12.29 -2.26
CA ALA A 254 -19.95 12.36 -3.58
C ALA A 254 -20.35 10.96 -4.08
N PHE A 255 -19.47 9.96 -3.93
CA PHE A 255 -19.81 8.57 -4.24
C PHE A 255 -20.98 8.06 -3.38
N SER A 256 -20.97 8.30 -2.08
CA SER A 256 -22.05 7.87 -1.17
C SER A 256 -23.42 8.45 -1.52
N VAL A 257 -23.47 9.64 -2.13
CA VAL A 257 -24.71 10.28 -2.58
C VAL A 257 -25.09 9.83 -3.99
N VAL A 258 -24.15 9.86 -4.94
CA VAL A 258 -24.39 9.53 -6.36
C VAL A 258 -24.70 8.05 -6.56
N SER A 259 -24.11 7.16 -5.75
CA SER A 259 -24.44 5.74 -5.77
C SER A 259 -25.88 5.42 -5.36
N LEU A 260 -26.61 6.37 -4.76
CA LEU A 260 -28.03 6.22 -4.41
C LEU A 260 -28.97 6.73 -5.52
N MET A 261 -28.44 7.37 -6.56
CA MET A 261 -29.23 7.90 -7.66
C MET A 261 -29.36 6.85 -8.77
N PRO A 262 -30.60 6.44 -9.14
CA PRO A 262 -30.81 5.45 -10.18
C PRO A 262 -30.46 6.02 -11.57
N GLN A 263 -30.01 5.13 -12.48
CA GLN A 263 -29.71 5.41 -13.90
C GLN A 263 -28.59 6.43 -14.21
N GLN A 264 -27.76 6.82 -13.25
CA GLN A 264 -26.67 7.78 -13.43
C GLN A 264 -25.30 7.11 -13.65
N LYS A 265 -25.18 6.24 -14.67
CA LYS A 265 -23.95 5.47 -14.96
C LYS A 265 -22.69 6.36 -15.07
N VAL A 266 -22.76 7.43 -15.85
CA VAL A 266 -21.60 8.31 -16.07
C VAL A 266 -21.18 9.00 -14.77
N ALA A 267 -22.14 9.51 -13.99
CA ALA A 267 -21.83 10.18 -12.73
C ALA A 267 -21.15 9.22 -11.75
N VAL A 268 -21.66 7.99 -11.60
CA VAL A 268 -21.06 6.94 -10.75
C VAL A 268 -19.63 6.64 -11.19
N ALA A 269 -19.39 6.45 -12.49
CA ALA A 269 -18.04 6.19 -13.00
C ALA A 269 -17.07 7.35 -12.73
N VAL A 270 -17.52 8.59 -12.85
CA VAL A 270 -16.71 9.79 -12.56
C VAL A 270 -16.36 9.87 -11.08
N VAL A 271 -17.32 9.72 -10.17
CA VAL A 271 -17.03 9.78 -8.73
C VAL A 271 -16.17 8.62 -8.25
N CYS A 272 -16.33 7.42 -8.82
CA CYS A 272 -15.41 6.30 -8.59
C CYS A 272 -13.99 6.65 -9.04
N SER A 273 -13.83 7.24 -10.22
CA SER A 273 -12.53 7.66 -10.75
C SER A 273 -11.88 8.73 -9.88
N LEU A 274 -12.64 9.73 -9.43
CA LEU A 274 -12.14 10.78 -8.53
C LEU A 274 -11.75 10.23 -7.16
N PHE A 275 -12.58 9.35 -6.59
CA PHE A 275 -12.27 8.71 -5.32
C PHE A 275 -10.99 7.85 -5.41
N GLY A 276 -10.79 7.17 -6.55
CA GLY A 276 -9.57 6.43 -6.84
C GLY A 276 -8.36 7.34 -6.97
N PHE A 277 -8.49 8.39 -7.78
CA PHE A 277 -7.44 9.38 -8.04
C PHE A 277 -6.89 9.99 -6.75
N PHE A 278 -7.77 10.49 -5.87
CA PHE A 278 -7.34 11.08 -4.60
C PHE A 278 -7.06 10.03 -3.51
N GLY A 279 -7.66 8.84 -3.59
CA GLY A 279 -7.49 7.77 -2.60
C GLY A 279 -6.13 7.11 -2.70
N PHE A 280 -5.75 6.61 -3.88
CA PHE A 280 -4.47 5.94 -4.09
C PHE A 280 -3.28 6.91 -4.11
N SER A 281 -3.50 8.15 -4.53
CA SER A 281 -2.41 9.12 -4.65
C SER A 281 -1.71 9.41 -3.33
N ILE A 282 -2.45 9.34 -2.23
CA ILE A 282 -1.94 9.61 -0.89
C ILE A 282 -1.02 8.51 -0.37
N TYR A 283 -1.14 7.30 -0.93
CA TYR A 283 -0.50 6.11 -0.39
C TYR A 283 1.04 6.22 -0.32
N PRO A 284 1.76 6.46 -1.43
CA PRO A 284 3.22 6.57 -1.39
C PRO A 284 3.70 7.84 -0.65
N VAL A 285 2.98 8.96 -0.78
CA VAL A 285 3.33 10.23 -0.14
C VAL A 285 3.31 10.12 1.38
N VAL A 286 2.29 9.45 1.94
CA VAL A 286 2.19 9.25 3.38
C VAL A 286 3.26 8.29 3.90
N MET A 287 3.69 7.31 3.10
CA MET A 287 4.80 6.45 3.50
C MET A 287 6.10 7.23 3.67
N GLU A 288 6.42 8.13 2.74
CA GLU A 288 7.57 9.04 2.87
C GLU A 288 7.41 9.96 4.10
N LEU A 289 6.24 10.59 4.25
CA LEU A 289 5.93 11.48 5.37
C LEU A 289 6.02 10.76 6.73
N ALA A 290 5.60 9.50 6.79
CA ALA A 290 5.68 8.66 7.97
C ALA A 290 7.14 8.44 8.36
N VAL A 291 7.98 8.04 7.42
CA VAL A 291 9.42 7.87 7.64
C VAL A 291 10.06 9.18 8.07
N GLU A 292 9.69 10.29 7.43
CA GLU A 292 10.26 11.61 7.68
C GLU A 292 9.95 12.17 9.08
N CYS A 293 8.73 11.97 9.59
CA CYS A 293 8.34 12.41 10.93
C CYS A 293 8.80 11.47 12.05
N THR A 294 9.24 10.25 11.70
CA THR A 294 9.63 9.19 12.66
C THR A 294 11.11 8.92 12.74
N TYR A 295 11.94 9.61 11.95
CA TYR A 295 13.40 9.52 12.06
C TYR A 295 13.88 9.69 13.52
N PRO A 296 14.78 8.82 14.03
CA PRO A 296 15.57 7.77 13.35
C PRO A 296 14.98 6.34 13.45
N VAL A 297 13.66 6.17 13.47
CA VAL A 297 13.03 4.83 13.46
C VAL A 297 13.17 4.17 12.09
N GLY A 298 13.35 2.85 12.08
CA GLY A 298 13.38 2.04 10.86
C GLY A 298 12.15 2.23 9.98
N GLU A 299 12.38 2.35 8.69
CA GLU A 299 11.36 2.74 7.71
C GLU A 299 10.26 1.69 7.58
N ALA A 300 10.65 0.40 7.56
CA ALA A 300 9.71 -0.71 7.51
C ALA A 300 8.85 -0.81 8.78
N THR A 301 9.38 -0.39 9.93
CA THR A 301 8.62 -0.32 11.19
C THR A 301 7.58 0.80 11.16
N SER A 302 7.95 1.99 10.66
CA SER A 302 7.02 3.12 10.51
C SER A 302 5.89 2.80 9.51
N SER A 303 6.22 2.40 8.29
CA SER A 303 5.21 2.04 7.28
C SER A 303 4.38 0.82 7.67
N GLY A 304 5.01 -0.19 8.29
CA GLY A 304 4.34 -1.43 8.69
C GLY A 304 3.26 -1.21 9.76
N LEU A 305 3.53 -0.38 10.77
CA LEU A 305 2.57 -0.13 11.84
C LEU A 305 1.33 0.65 11.34
N ILE A 306 1.51 1.55 10.35
CA ILE A 306 0.41 2.21 9.65
C ILE A 306 -0.49 1.18 8.96
N PHE A 307 0.10 0.21 8.25
CA PHE A 307 -0.65 -0.85 7.60
C PHE A 307 -1.38 -1.76 8.58
N VAL A 308 -0.75 -2.11 9.71
CA VAL A 308 -1.40 -2.86 10.79
C VAL A 308 -2.66 -2.11 11.25
N SER A 309 -2.52 -0.81 11.52
CA SER A 309 -3.66 0.03 11.90
C SER A 309 -4.75 0.01 10.84
N GLY A 310 -4.38 0.18 9.57
CA GLY A 310 -5.31 0.13 8.44
C GLY A 310 -6.05 -1.20 8.31
N GLN A 311 -5.36 -2.33 8.46
CA GLN A 311 -5.96 -3.67 8.40
C GLN A 311 -6.94 -3.93 9.56
N VAL A 312 -6.57 -3.50 10.78
CA VAL A 312 -7.49 -3.58 11.95
C VAL A 312 -8.73 -2.73 11.69
N GLN A 313 -8.55 -1.50 11.21
CA GLN A 313 -9.66 -0.61 10.92
C GLN A 313 -10.53 -1.09 9.74
N SER A 314 -9.96 -1.70 8.69
CA SER A 314 -10.81 -2.24 7.61
C SER A 314 -11.63 -3.44 8.05
N PHE A 315 -11.12 -4.28 8.94
CA PHE A 315 -11.94 -5.34 9.54
C PHE A 315 -13.13 -4.74 10.30
N LEU A 316 -12.86 -3.73 11.15
CA LEU A 316 -13.92 -3.04 11.90
C LEU A 316 -14.93 -2.34 10.97
N TYR A 317 -14.47 -1.69 9.91
CA TYR A 317 -15.34 -1.00 8.96
C TYR A 317 -16.20 -1.99 8.19
N ILE A 318 -15.65 -3.09 7.68
CA ILE A 318 -16.43 -4.10 6.96
C ILE A 318 -17.54 -4.66 7.87
N VAL A 319 -17.20 -5.03 9.11
CA VAL A 319 -18.18 -5.55 10.08
C VAL A 319 -19.24 -4.50 10.40
N LEU A 320 -18.85 -3.25 10.64
CA LEU A 320 -19.77 -2.15 10.93
C LEU A 320 -20.73 -1.88 9.75
N LEU A 321 -20.20 -1.78 8.53
CA LEU A 321 -20.98 -1.50 7.34
C LEU A 321 -21.96 -2.64 7.03
N GLN A 322 -21.54 -3.89 7.19
CA GLN A 322 -22.43 -5.05 7.06
C GLN A 322 -23.49 -5.08 8.17
N ALA A 323 -23.14 -4.76 9.42
CA ALA A 323 -24.11 -4.71 10.52
C ALA A 323 -25.16 -3.60 10.34
N LEU A 324 -24.80 -2.49 9.70
CA LEU A 324 -25.71 -1.38 9.40
C LEU A 324 -26.57 -1.62 8.15
N SER A 325 -26.22 -2.61 7.33
CA SER A 325 -26.97 -2.95 6.13
C SER A 325 -28.27 -3.67 6.51
N LYS A 326 -29.41 -3.20 5.97
CA LYS A 326 -30.75 -3.75 6.27
C LYS A 326 -31.26 -4.54 5.07
N ARG A 327 -31.86 -5.72 5.29
CA ARG A 327 -32.54 -6.44 4.20
C ARG A 327 -33.69 -5.60 3.64
N LEU A 328 -33.74 -5.51 2.32
CA LEU A 328 -34.79 -4.81 1.59
C LEU A 328 -35.76 -5.87 1.03
N ALA A 329 -37.04 -5.76 1.38
CA ALA A 329 -38.04 -6.78 1.04
C ALA A 329 -38.43 -6.80 -0.44
N ASP A 330 -38.43 -5.64 -1.10
CA ASP A 330 -38.76 -5.52 -2.53
C ASP A 330 -37.93 -4.40 -3.17
N SER A 331 -37.07 -4.76 -4.12
CA SER A 331 -36.49 -3.80 -5.08
C SER A 331 -36.70 -4.35 -6.49
N PRO A 332 -37.65 -3.83 -7.27
CA PRO A 332 -37.94 -4.32 -8.63
C PRO A 332 -36.80 -4.04 -9.63
N LEU A 333 -35.79 -3.26 -9.23
CA LEU A 333 -34.62 -2.92 -10.05
C LEU A 333 -33.34 -3.67 -9.65
N SER A 334 -33.34 -4.46 -8.57
CA SER A 334 -32.11 -5.08 -8.07
C SER A 334 -31.64 -6.19 -9.01
N THR A 335 -30.40 -6.10 -9.46
CA THR A 335 -29.69 -7.19 -10.17
C THR A 335 -29.04 -8.19 -9.22
N CYS A 336 -29.22 -8.01 -7.90
CA CYS A 336 -28.60 -8.86 -6.89
C CYS A 336 -29.30 -10.21 -6.76
N GLY A 337 -28.53 -11.22 -6.38
CA GLY A 337 -29.06 -12.54 -6.01
C GLY A 337 -29.93 -12.49 -4.74
N ASP A 338 -30.06 -13.63 -4.06
CA ASP A 338 -31.12 -13.92 -3.09
C ASP A 338 -31.26 -12.99 -1.86
N ALA A 339 -30.35 -12.04 -1.63
CA ALA A 339 -30.48 -11.05 -0.56
C ALA A 339 -30.12 -9.63 -1.02
N VAL A 340 -31.14 -8.77 -1.15
CA VAL A 340 -30.97 -7.34 -1.41
C VAL A 340 -30.77 -6.62 -0.08
N LEU A 341 -29.62 -5.96 0.12
CA LEU A 341 -29.33 -5.18 1.32
C LEU A 341 -29.28 -3.68 0.99
N SER A 342 -29.90 -2.85 1.83
CA SER A 342 -29.83 -1.40 1.69
C SER A 342 -28.46 -0.87 2.13
N TRP A 343 -27.73 -0.28 1.19
CA TRP A 343 -26.40 0.31 1.41
C TRP A 343 -26.40 1.80 1.73
N LYS A 344 -27.59 2.43 1.85
CA LYS A 344 -27.72 3.88 2.09
C LYS A 344 -27.04 4.34 3.38
N VAL A 345 -27.38 3.73 4.51
CA VAL A 345 -26.79 4.09 5.81
C VAL A 345 -25.30 3.74 5.86
N PRO A 346 -24.86 2.52 5.46
CA PRO A 346 -23.44 2.20 5.38
C PRO A 346 -22.60 3.21 4.58
N MET A 347 -23.05 3.61 3.38
CA MET A 347 -22.29 4.55 2.54
C MET A 347 -22.20 5.95 3.16
N LEU A 348 -23.27 6.44 3.79
CA LEU A 348 -23.22 7.72 4.51
C LEU A 348 -22.30 7.65 5.73
N VAL A 349 -22.29 6.54 6.46
CA VAL A 349 -21.38 6.32 7.58
C VAL A 349 -19.92 6.28 7.10
N LEU A 350 -19.64 5.61 5.98
CA LEU A 350 -18.31 5.58 5.39
C LEU A 350 -17.82 6.98 4.97
N GLY A 351 -18.68 7.76 4.31
CA GLY A 351 -18.39 9.16 3.97
C GLY A 351 -18.21 10.06 5.20
N GLY A 352 -19.00 9.83 6.26
CA GLY A 352 -18.87 10.54 7.53
C GLY A 352 -17.56 10.23 8.24
N LEU A 353 -17.19 8.95 8.34
CA LEU A 353 -15.94 8.51 8.96
C LEU A 353 -14.72 9.07 8.23
N THR A 354 -14.68 8.95 6.90
CA THR A 354 -13.58 9.52 6.09
C THR A 354 -13.47 11.04 6.26
N CYS A 355 -14.59 11.76 6.33
CA CYS A 355 -14.59 13.19 6.63
C CYS A 355 -14.04 13.51 8.03
N VAL A 356 -14.50 12.81 9.06
CA VAL A 356 -14.03 13.01 10.45
C VAL A 356 -12.52 12.80 10.55
N PHE A 357 -11.99 11.69 10.03
CA PHE A 357 -10.55 11.43 10.06
C PHE A 357 -9.75 12.44 9.21
N SER A 358 -10.30 12.90 8.09
CA SER A 358 -9.68 13.94 7.27
C SER A 358 -9.60 15.27 8.02
N CYS A 359 -10.67 15.69 8.69
CA CYS A 359 -10.70 16.88 9.52
C CYS A 359 -9.73 16.78 10.70
N VAL A 360 -9.69 15.63 11.39
CA VAL A 360 -8.73 15.37 12.47
C VAL A 360 -7.30 15.49 11.95
N PHE A 361 -7.00 14.91 10.80
CA PHE A 361 -5.67 15.02 10.19
C PHE A 361 -5.31 16.48 9.88
N VAL A 362 -6.21 17.23 9.21
CA VAL A 362 -5.94 18.63 8.82
C VAL A 362 -5.69 19.50 10.05
N LEU A 363 -6.48 19.33 11.11
CA LEU A 363 -6.43 20.15 12.33
C LEU A 363 -5.27 19.78 13.27
N PHE A 364 -5.04 18.49 13.51
CA PHE A 364 -4.10 18.04 14.55
C PHE A 364 -2.74 17.60 14.01
N PHE A 365 -2.61 17.33 12.70
CA PHE A 365 -1.32 16.92 12.15
C PHE A 365 -0.45 18.15 11.86
N ASN A 366 0.56 18.34 12.70
CA ASN A 366 1.64 19.27 12.45
C ASN A 366 2.97 18.65 12.91
N THR A 367 3.94 18.55 12.01
CA THR A 367 5.23 17.91 12.27
C THR A 367 6.37 18.67 11.65
N ARG A 368 7.53 18.58 12.30
CA ARG A 368 8.80 19.02 11.74
C ARG A 368 9.38 17.91 10.86
N TYR A 369 10.02 18.29 9.75
CA TYR A 369 10.66 17.39 8.81
C TYR A 369 12.01 16.88 9.35
N ARG A 370 11.96 15.94 10.30
CA ARG A 370 13.14 15.53 11.11
C ARG A 370 14.26 14.91 10.27
N ARG A 371 13.90 14.14 9.23
CA ARG A 371 14.90 13.50 8.36
C ARG A 371 15.58 14.49 7.43
N LEU A 372 14.79 15.35 6.78
CA LEU A 372 15.30 16.38 5.86
C LEU A 372 16.26 17.34 6.60
N GLU A 373 15.95 17.69 7.85
CA GLU A 373 16.85 18.47 8.71
C GLU A 373 18.15 17.72 9.07
N ALA A 374 18.09 16.41 9.29
CA ALA A 374 19.27 15.60 9.53
C ALA A 374 20.17 15.51 8.29
N GLU A 375 19.58 15.42 7.09
CA GLU A 375 20.27 15.39 5.80
C GLU A 375 20.94 16.75 5.49
N GLU A 376 20.28 17.86 5.76
CA GLU A 376 20.87 19.22 5.66
C GLU A 376 22.06 19.38 6.60
N GLN A 377 21.95 18.93 7.85
CA GLN A 377 23.04 18.99 8.84
C GLN A 377 24.24 18.12 8.45
N ALA A 378 24.01 16.94 7.88
CA ALA A 378 25.08 16.07 7.40
C ALA A 378 25.82 16.69 6.20
N THR A 379 25.08 17.26 5.25
CA THR A 379 25.65 17.96 4.09
C THR A 379 26.50 19.17 4.52
N TYR A 380 26.00 19.94 5.50
CA TYR A 380 26.74 21.06 6.08
C TYR A 380 28.05 20.61 6.74
N ARG A 381 28.03 19.51 7.51
CA ARG A 381 29.24 18.94 8.13
C ARG A 381 30.26 18.49 7.08
N THR A 382 29.82 17.78 6.04
CA THR A 382 30.71 17.32 4.96
C THR A 382 31.37 18.49 4.22
N ASN A 383 30.61 19.55 3.94
CA ASN A 383 31.15 20.76 3.31
C ASN A 383 32.11 21.51 4.25
N THR A 384 31.81 21.57 5.55
CA THR A 384 32.70 22.18 6.55
C THR A 384 34.03 21.42 6.63
N ILE A 385 34.00 20.09 6.68
CA ILE A 385 35.20 19.23 6.72
C ILE A 385 36.04 19.40 5.44
N LYS A 386 35.40 19.44 4.27
CA LYS A 386 36.09 19.72 3.00
C LYS A 386 36.77 21.10 3.00
N SER A 387 36.11 22.11 3.58
CA SER A 387 36.69 23.46 3.67
C SER A 387 37.80 23.61 4.72
N SER A 388 37.87 22.71 5.71
CA SER A 388 38.88 22.74 6.79
C SER A 388 40.07 21.82 6.55
N THR A 389 40.10 21.07 5.44
CA THR A 389 41.25 20.26 5.04
C THR A 389 42.16 21.11 4.14
N PRO A 390 43.38 21.51 4.57
CA PRO A 390 44.26 22.28 3.70
C PRO A 390 44.67 21.39 2.51
N GLU A 391 44.54 21.92 1.28
CA GLU A 391 45.17 21.33 0.10
C GLU A 391 46.66 21.11 0.40
N SER A 392 47.08 19.85 0.47
CA SER A 392 48.49 19.50 0.56
C SER A 392 49.18 19.99 -0.71
N THR A 393 49.96 21.05 -0.58
CA THR A 393 50.91 21.57 -1.58
C THR A 393 51.69 20.42 -2.24
N PRO A 394 51.83 20.40 -3.58
CA PRO A 394 52.68 19.43 -4.24
C PRO A 394 54.14 19.74 -3.88
N SER A 395 54.84 18.77 -3.29
CA SER A 395 56.26 18.86 -3.00
C SER A 395 57.05 18.94 -4.30
N GLU A 396 57.59 20.11 -4.61
CA GLU A 396 58.64 20.30 -5.63
C GLU A 396 59.83 19.37 -5.33
N GLY A 397 60.22 18.63 -6.36
CA GLY A 397 61.36 17.72 -6.32
C GLY A 397 62.66 18.48 -6.07
N LYS A 398 63.44 18.01 -5.09
CA LYS A 398 64.87 18.34 -4.98
C LYS A 398 65.60 17.68 -6.14
N GLU A 399 66.03 18.48 -7.12
CA GLU A 399 67.22 18.18 -7.90
C GLU A 399 68.44 18.27 -6.99
N THR A 400 69.11 17.13 -6.77
CA THR A 400 70.48 17.08 -6.26
C THR A 400 71.41 16.86 -7.44
N ALA A 401 72.27 17.84 -7.68
CA ALA A 401 73.52 17.69 -8.41
C ALA A 401 74.50 16.88 -7.55
N ASP A 402 75.05 15.81 -8.11
CA ASP A 402 76.49 15.49 -8.21
C ASP A 402 76.70 14.18 -8.99
#